data_AF-A0A2D8BQR2-F1
#
_entry.id   AF-A0A2D8BQR2-F1
#
_cell.length_a   1.000
_cell.length_b   1.000
_cell.length_c   1.000
_cell.angle_alpha   90.00
_cell.angle_beta   90.00
_cell.angle_gamma   90.00
#
_symmetry.space_group_name_H-M   'P 1'
#
loop_
_entity.id
_entity.type
_entity.pdbx_description
1 polymer ?
#
loop_
_entity_poly.entity_id
_entity_poly.type
_entity_poly.pdbx_seq_one_letter_code
_entity_poly.pdbx_strand_id
1 'polypeptide(L)'
;LHRSLALARRERDTAPSSLVESATPVESGGKPGVPPVVTPVLGEEEDDLKAIKGLGPKAAQALNAGGVTRYAQIAAWTDDDVAQWDTDLNARGRIVRDDWVGQAKTLTVR
;
A
#
# COMPACT_ATOMS: atom_id res chain seq x y z
N LEU A 1 20.70 -36.59 -40.51
CA LEU A 1 20.62 -37.97 -39.95
C LEU A 1 21.36 -37.93 -38.61
N HIS A 2 20.75 -37.67 -37.46
CA HIS A 2 19.85 -38.57 -36.72
C HIS A 2 18.85 -37.81 -35.84
N ARG A 3 17.64 -38.36 -35.79
CA ARG A 3 16.43 -37.97 -35.07
C ARG A 3 16.31 -38.88 -33.83
N SER A 4 15.97 -38.34 -32.65
CA SER A 4 15.30 -39.02 -31.50
C SER A 4 15.20 -38.03 -30.31
N LEU A 5 14.05 -37.38 -30.06
CA LEU A 5 12.91 -37.78 -29.21
C LEU A 5 13.17 -37.81 -27.68
N ALA A 6 12.65 -36.81 -26.96
CA ALA A 6 12.08 -36.96 -25.62
C ALA A 6 11.01 -35.86 -25.38
N LEU A 7 9.74 -36.29 -25.30
CA LEU A 7 8.58 -35.49 -24.90
C LEU A 7 8.36 -35.62 -23.38
N ALA A 8 7.72 -34.58 -22.83
CA ALA A 8 6.87 -34.56 -21.62
C ALA A 8 7.47 -34.09 -20.28
N ARG A 9 7.23 -32.80 -19.97
CA ARG A 9 6.67 -32.20 -18.73
C ARG A 9 7.10 -30.72 -18.71
N ARG A 10 6.27 -29.70 -18.53
CA ARG A 10 4.92 -29.59 -18.00
C ARG A 10 4.48 -28.16 -18.31
N GLU A 11 3.39 -28.00 -19.05
CA GLU A 11 2.65 -26.74 -19.07
C GLU A 11 1.96 -26.59 -17.71
N ARG A 12 2.28 -25.50 -17.01
CA ARG A 12 1.34 -24.74 -16.18
C ARG A 12 2.02 -23.47 -15.68
N ASP A 13 1.62 -22.37 -16.30
CA ASP A 13 1.13 -21.17 -15.61
C ASP A 13 2.12 -20.46 -14.67
N THR A 14 2.81 -19.44 -15.18
CA THR A 14 2.56 -18.06 -14.74
C THR A 14 3.19 -17.08 -15.73
N ALA A 15 2.56 -15.93 -15.88
CA ALA A 15 2.73 -14.98 -16.97
C ALA A 15 4.12 -14.29 -17.00
N PRO A 16 4.59 -13.85 -18.19
CA PRO A 16 5.81 -13.09 -18.34
C PRO A 16 5.55 -11.60 -18.07
N SER A 17 6.17 -11.03 -17.04
CA SER A 17 6.56 -9.62 -17.07
C SER A 17 7.67 -9.36 -16.05
N SER A 18 8.87 -9.83 -16.39
CA SER A 18 10.11 -9.28 -15.86
C SER A 18 10.83 -8.61 -17.03
N LEU A 19 10.49 -7.34 -17.23
CA LEU A 19 11.34 -6.34 -17.87
C LEU A 19 11.04 -5.02 -17.14
N VAL A 20 11.86 -4.77 -16.12
CA VAL A 20 12.44 -3.47 -15.76
C VAL A 20 11.55 -2.24 -15.95
N GLU A 21 10.96 -1.78 -14.85
CA GLU A 21 10.93 -0.35 -14.57
C GLU A 21 11.54 -0.16 -13.19
N SER A 22 12.71 0.49 -13.19
CA SER A 22 13.64 0.59 -12.09
C SER A 22 13.05 1.26 -10.87
N ALA A 23 13.39 0.71 -9.71
CA ALA A 23 13.38 1.45 -8.46
C ALA A 23 14.29 2.69 -8.52
N THR A 24 13.68 3.82 -8.14
CA THR A 24 14.18 5.00 -7.40
C THR A 24 15.28 5.88 -8.00
N PRO A 25 15.13 7.22 -7.82
CA PRO A 25 15.83 7.80 -6.69
C PRO A 25 14.96 8.71 -5.82
N VAL A 26 15.21 8.57 -4.52
CA VAL A 26 14.94 9.52 -3.46
C VAL A 26 15.45 10.93 -3.80
N GLU A 27 14.61 11.94 -3.64
CA GLU A 27 15.07 13.29 -3.29
C GLU A 27 14.38 13.74 -2.02
N SER A 28 15.19 13.80 -0.97
CA SER A 28 14.88 14.31 0.36
C SER A 28 15.15 15.81 0.38
N GLY A 29 14.20 16.61 0.87
CA GLY A 29 14.44 18.00 1.26
C GLY A 29 13.14 18.70 1.70
N GLY A 30 12.96 19.17 2.92
CA GLY A 30 13.83 19.12 4.08
C GLY A 30 13.22 19.79 5.31
N LYS A 31 13.75 19.35 6.47
CA LYS A 31 14.02 20.09 7.72
C LYS A 31 12.87 20.68 8.58
N PRO A 32 13.14 20.79 9.90
CA PRO A 32 12.16 20.58 10.96
C PRO A 32 11.63 21.90 11.53
N GLY A 33 10.40 21.87 12.04
CA GLY A 33 9.92 22.94 12.91
C GLY A 33 8.41 22.97 13.01
N VAL A 34 7.93 22.67 14.23
CA VAL A 34 6.77 23.25 14.95
C VAL A 34 5.43 23.43 14.21
N PRO A 35 4.30 23.04 14.82
CA PRO A 35 3.05 22.80 14.10
C PRO A 35 2.45 24.09 13.52
N PRO A 36 2.13 24.14 12.21
CA PRO A 36 1.18 25.11 11.72
C PRO A 36 -0.17 24.42 11.58
N VAL A 37 -1.16 25.01 12.26
CA VAL A 37 -2.57 24.91 11.92
C VAL A 37 -2.76 24.97 10.40
N VAL A 38 -3.00 23.83 9.75
CA VAL A 38 -3.30 23.80 8.32
C VAL A 38 -4.79 24.05 8.15
N THR A 39 -5.08 25.32 7.87
CA THR A 39 -6.30 25.74 7.19
C THR A 39 -6.39 24.99 5.85
N PRO A 40 -7.55 24.42 5.49
CA PRO A 40 -7.67 23.57 4.31
C PRO A 40 -7.49 24.42 3.06
N VAL A 41 -6.33 24.30 2.41
CA VAL A 41 -6.13 24.79 1.05
C VAL A 41 -6.75 23.78 0.10
N LEU A 42 -7.76 24.26 -0.63
CA LEU A 42 -8.47 23.67 -1.76
C LEU A 42 -7.93 22.32 -2.29
N GLY A 43 -8.75 21.28 -2.16
CA GLY A 43 -8.98 20.34 -3.26
C GLY A 43 -8.29 18.97 -3.22
N GLU A 44 -7.71 18.57 -2.09
CA GLU A 44 -7.33 17.18 -1.90
C GLU A 44 -8.41 16.54 -1.03
N GLU A 45 -9.33 15.79 -1.65
CA GLU A 45 -10.28 14.94 -0.93
C GLU A 45 -9.46 13.89 -0.14
N GLU A 46 -9.08 14.25 1.08
CA GLU A 46 -8.57 13.32 2.09
C GLU A 46 -9.76 12.44 2.50
N ASP A 47 -9.58 11.14 2.35
CA ASP A 47 -10.56 10.17 2.77
C ASP A 47 -10.55 10.03 4.29
N ASP A 48 -11.72 9.77 4.89
CA ASP A 48 -11.79 9.45 6.31
C ASP A 48 -11.25 8.03 6.55
N LEU A 49 -9.93 7.86 6.64
CA LEU A 49 -9.29 6.55 6.86
C LEU A 49 -9.86 5.80 8.09
N LYS A 50 -10.48 6.53 9.02
CA LYS A 50 -11.15 6.00 10.22
C LYS A 50 -12.45 5.24 9.89
N ALA A 51 -12.94 5.32 8.67
CA ALA A 51 -14.00 4.47 8.15
C ALA A 51 -13.58 3.00 8.03
N ILE A 52 -12.27 2.72 7.92
CA ILE A 52 -11.74 1.36 7.93
C ILE A 52 -11.83 0.82 9.36
N LYS A 53 -12.55 -0.28 9.54
CA LYS A 53 -12.69 -0.93 10.82
C LYS A 53 -11.33 -1.44 11.32
N GLY A 54 -11.09 -1.28 12.62
CA GLY A 54 -9.80 -1.60 13.24
C GLY A 54 -8.71 -0.54 13.02
N LEU A 55 -8.90 0.43 12.12
CA LEU A 55 -8.01 1.57 11.92
C LEU A 55 -8.31 2.66 12.96
N GLY A 56 -7.56 2.61 14.06
CA GLY A 56 -7.71 3.57 15.16
C GLY A 56 -7.23 4.98 14.80
N PRO A 57 -7.65 6.02 15.55
CA PRO A 57 -7.28 7.41 15.29
C PRO A 57 -5.77 7.65 15.29
N LYS A 58 -5.01 6.89 16.08
CA LYS A 58 -3.54 6.95 16.10
C LYS A 58 -2.91 6.40 14.82
N ALA A 59 -3.46 5.31 14.28
CA ALA A 59 -3.00 4.72 13.02
C ALA A 59 -3.34 5.65 11.86
N ALA A 60 -4.56 6.19 11.82
CA ALA A 60 -4.94 7.22 10.85
C ALA A 60 -3.98 8.40 10.88
N GLN A 61 -3.69 8.97 12.06
CA GLN A 61 -2.77 10.11 12.16
C GLN A 61 -1.35 9.78 11.67
N ALA A 62 -0.83 8.60 12.01
CA ALA A 62 0.50 8.18 11.54
C ALA A 62 0.52 7.95 10.02
N LEU A 63 -0.55 7.39 9.44
CA LEU A 63 -0.71 7.25 8.00
C LEU A 63 -0.79 8.60 7.29
N ASN A 64 -1.61 9.52 7.81
CA ASN A 64 -1.70 10.88 7.29
C ASN A 64 -0.35 11.61 7.38
N ALA A 65 0.38 11.43 8.48
CA ALA A 65 1.74 11.97 8.65
C ALA A 65 2.74 11.33 7.66
N GLY A 66 2.51 10.09 7.24
CA GLY A 66 3.26 9.38 6.21
C GLY A 66 2.80 9.66 4.78
N GLY A 67 1.84 10.57 4.57
CA GLY A 67 1.31 10.91 3.24
C GLY A 67 0.26 9.93 2.69
N VAL A 68 -0.22 9.01 3.53
CA VAL A 68 -1.37 8.14 3.20
C VAL A 68 -2.62 8.82 3.73
N THR A 69 -3.37 9.45 2.83
CA THR A 69 -4.59 10.21 3.14
C THR A 69 -5.82 9.68 2.39
N ARG A 70 -5.65 8.69 1.49
CA ARG A 70 -6.72 8.15 0.64
C ARG A 70 -6.90 6.65 0.77
N TYR A 71 -8.13 6.16 0.62
CA TYR A 71 -8.40 4.71 0.60
C TYR A 71 -7.70 4.03 -0.57
N ALA A 72 -7.59 4.71 -1.73
CA ALA A 72 -6.93 4.16 -2.91
C ALA A 72 -5.45 3.79 -2.66
N GLN A 73 -4.76 4.54 -1.80
CA GLN A 73 -3.37 4.24 -1.43
C GLN A 73 -3.28 2.97 -0.58
N ILE A 74 -4.19 2.82 0.39
CA ILE A 74 -4.28 1.62 1.24
C ILE A 74 -4.71 0.40 0.43
N ALA A 75 -5.64 0.59 -0.51
CA ALA A 75 -6.11 -0.44 -1.43
C ALA A 75 -5.02 -0.96 -2.37
N ALA A 76 -3.99 -0.13 -2.63
CA ALA A 76 -2.84 -0.48 -3.46
C ALA A 76 -1.69 -1.14 -2.67
N TRP A 77 -1.79 -1.23 -1.33
CA TRP A 77 -0.76 -1.89 -0.53
C TRP A 77 -0.61 -3.36 -0.89
N THR A 78 0.64 -3.78 -0.99
CA THR A 78 1.03 -5.18 -1.08
C THR A 78 1.17 -5.80 0.32
N ASP A 79 1.30 -7.13 0.39
CA ASP A 79 1.55 -7.81 1.66
C ASP A 79 2.82 -7.30 2.38
N ASP A 80 3.82 -6.84 1.62
CA ASP A 80 5.05 -6.26 2.16
C ASP A 80 4.80 -4.88 2.77
N ASP A 81 4.07 -4.00 2.06
CA ASP A 81 3.65 -2.69 2.58
C ASP A 81 2.82 -2.85 3.85
N VAL A 82 1.89 -3.82 3.85
CA VAL A 82 1.06 -4.13 5.01
C VAL A 82 1.92 -4.56 6.19
N ALA A 83 2.94 -5.42 5.99
CA ALA A 83 3.84 -5.84 7.06
C ALA A 83 4.71 -4.68 7.58
N GLN A 84 5.18 -3.80 6.69
CA GLN A 84 5.94 -2.61 7.05
C GLN A 84 5.09 -1.66 7.89
N TRP A 85 3.90 -1.31 7.43
CA TRP A 85 2.96 -0.46 8.16
C TRP A 85 2.46 -1.12 9.44
N ASP A 86 2.30 -2.44 9.48
CA ASP A 86 1.90 -3.14 10.71
C ASP A 86 2.97 -3.02 11.79
N THR A 87 4.24 -3.08 11.40
CA THR A 87 5.38 -2.89 12.28
C THR A 87 5.50 -1.42 12.73
N ASP A 88 5.44 -0.49 11.78
CA ASP A 88 5.58 0.95 12.04
C ASP A 88 4.47 1.49 12.96
N LEU A 89 3.23 1.07 12.70
CA LEU A 89 2.07 1.44 13.50
C LEU A 89 1.94 0.62 14.79
N ASN A 90 2.79 -0.39 14.99
CA ASN A 90 2.65 -1.41 16.02
C ASN A 90 1.20 -1.93 16.06
N ALA A 91 0.68 -2.22 14.87
CA ALA A 91 -0.69 -2.65 14.66
C ALA A 91 -0.90 -4.10 15.12
N ARG A 92 0.17 -4.88 15.33
CA ARG A 92 0.13 -6.26 15.87
C ARG A 92 -0.73 -7.19 15.02
N GLY A 93 -0.54 -7.14 13.71
CA GLY A 93 -1.30 -7.87 12.71
C GLY A 93 -2.69 -7.30 12.43
N ARG A 94 -3.11 -6.18 13.03
CA ARG A 94 -4.47 -5.64 12.84
C ARG A 94 -4.77 -5.26 11.40
N ILE A 95 -3.77 -4.85 10.63
CA ILE A 95 -3.98 -4.43 9.23
C ILE A 95 -4.49 -5.60 8.39
N VAL A 96 -3.91 -6.78 8.56
CA VAL A 96 -4.35 -8.03 7.90
C VAL A 96 -5.59 -8.59 8.57
N ARG A 97 -5.64 -8.60 9.91
CA ARG A 97 -6.70 -9.25 10.68
C ARG A 97 -8.06 -8.57 10.54
N ASP A 98 -8.06 -7.26 10.35
CA ASP A 98 -9.26 -6.47 10.04
C ASP A 98 -9.38 -6.22 8.52
N ASP A 99 -8.48 -6.75 7.69
CA ASP A 99 -8.55 -6.63 6.22
C ASP A 99 -8.65 -5.18 5.72
N TRP A 100 -7.74 -4.31 6.19
CA TRP A 100 -7.78 -2.88 5.86
C TRP A 100 -7.72 -2.62 4.35
N VAL A 101 -6.91 -3.40 3.64
CA VAL A 101 -6.75 -3.30 2.18
C VAL A 101 -8.06 -3.64 1.46
N GLY A 102 -8.77 -4.69 1.86
CA GLY A 102 -10.06 -5.07 1.26
C GLY A 102 -11.19 -4.10 1.60
N GLN A 103 -11.21 -3.57 2.83
CA GLN A 103 -12.13 -2.49 3.21
C GLN A 103 -11.87 -1.23 2.39
N ALA A 104 -10.60 -0.82 2.24
CA ALA A 104 -10.23 0.34 1.45
C ALA A 104 -10.66 0.20 -0.02
N LYS A 105 -10.45 -0.98 -0.63
CA LYS A 105 -10.94 -1.27 -2.00
C LYS A 105 -12.46 -1.10 -2.11
N THR A 106 -13.21 -1.55 -1.10
CA THR A 106 -14.67 -1.41 -1.06
C THR A 106 -15.10 0.05 -0.97
N LEU A 107 -14.36 0.87 -0.22
CA LEU A 107 -14.63 2.30 -0.05
C LEU A 107 -14.25 3.12 -1.30
N THR A 108 -13.23 2.71 -2.05
CA THR A 108 -12.80 3.39 -3.30
C THR A 108 -13.76 3.19 -4.47
N VAL A 109 -14.49 2.07 -4.53
CA VAL A 109 -15.36 1.72 -5.66
C VAL A 109 -16.75 2.39 -5.61
N ARG A 110 -17.05 3.13 -4.54
CA ARG A 110 -18.35 3.75 -4.31
C ARG A 110 -18.44 5.16 -4.88
#